data_AF-A0A4V3I7D1-F1
#
_entry.id   AF-A0A4V3I7D1-F1
#
_cell.length_a   1.000
_cell.length_b   1.000
_cell.length_c   1.000
_cell.angle_alpha   90.00
_cell.angle_beta   90.00
_cell.angle_gamma   90.00
#
_symmetry.space_group_name_H-M   'P 1'
#
loop_
_entity.id
_entity.type
_entity.pdbx_description
1 polymer ?
#
loop_
_entity_poly.entity_id
_entity_poly.type
_entity_poly.pdbx_seq_one_letter_code
_entity_poly.pdbx_strand_id
1 'polypeptide(L)'
;MFARHPNSGEAVTHIFSLVLTPVKTRSALKRIDDEKRTWRTNQRVKAKRNQQDSAADNADWDALIDQEQSIVAGEGEYRYGAYLTVSATSEERLNSSLAGMRNALTRAGMEPQILYCQQAEALMVSALPLGQGMK
;
A
#
# COMPACT_ATOMS: atom_id res chain seq x y z
N MET A 1 7.66 10.97 -16.67
CA MET A 1 8.80 10.30 -16.00
C MET A 1 8.57 10.40 -14.50
N PHE A 2 8.45 9.26 -13.81
CA PHE A 2 7.93 9.17 -12.43
C PHE A 2 8.86 9.80 -11.38
N ALA A 3 10.18 9.57 -11.48
CA ALA A 3 11.17 10.09 -10.55
C ALA A 3 12.39 10.68 -11.28
N ARG A 4 13.00 11.71 -10.67
CA ARG A 4 14.21 12.40 -11.16
C ARG A 4 15.21 12.63 -10.05
N HIS A 5 16.50 12.63 -10.39
CA HIS A 5 17.57 13.03 -9.48
C HIS A 5 17.33 14.47 -8.97
N PRO A 6 17.43 14.73 -7.64
CA PRO A 6 17.16 16.05 -7.07
C PRO A 6 18.09 17.14 -7.59
N ASN A 7 19.35 16.80 -7.84
CA ASN A 7 20.39 17.78 -8.18
C ASN A 7 20.63 17.90 -9.69
N SER A 8 20.60 16.79 -10.44
CA SER A 8 20.88 16.79 -11.89
C SER A 8 19.63 16.78 -12.77
N GLY A 9 18.45 16.48 -12.22
CA GLY A 9 17.20 16.36 -12.99
C GLY A 9 17.14 15.14 -13.91
N GLU A 10 18.15 14.28 -13.91
CA GLU A 10 18.20 13.05 -14.71
C GLU A 10 17.11 12.05 -14.31
N ALA A 11 16.74 11.18 -15.25
CA ALA A 11 15.80 10.10 -15.01
C ALA A 11 16.36 9.09 -14.00
N VAL A 12 15.56 8.68 -13.02
CA VAL A 12 15.96 7.56 -12.17
C VAL A 12 15.66 6.24 -12.87
N THR A 13 16.68 5.41 -13.10
CA THR A 13 16.50 4.03 -13.57
C THR A 13 15.91 3.17 -12.47
N HIS A 14 14.77 2.52 -12.75
CA HIS A 14 14.07 1.69 -11.78
C HIS A 14 13.18 0.65 -12.45
N ILE A 15 12.84 -0.38 -11.68
CA ILE A 15 11.79 -1.35 -11.98
C ILE A 15 10.72 -1.19 -10.91
N PHE A 16 9.45 -1.11 -11.32
CA PHE A 16 8.31 -1.09 -10.42
C PHE A 16 7.38 -2.26 -10.76
N SER A 17 7.18 -3.14 -9.78
CA SER A 17 6.41 -4.37 -9.96
C SER A 17 5.25 -4.40 -8.98
N LEU A 18 4.03 -4.51 -9.49
CA LEU A 18 2.80 -4.60 -8.72
C LEU A 18 2.29 -6.04 -8.74
N VAL A 19 2.13 -6.63 -7.56
CA VAL A 19 1.59 -7.97 -7.36
C VAL A 19 0.18 -7.85 -6.78
N LEU A 20 -0.79 -8.42 -7.47
CA LEU A 20 -2.19 -8.49 -7.03
C LEU A 20 -2.47 -9.90 -6.53
N THR A 21 -2.64 -10.05 -5.22
CA THR A 21 -2.97 -11.33 -4.61
C THR A 21 -4.47 -11.40 -4.34
N PRO A 22 -5.22 -12.32 -4.98
CA PRO A 22 -6.65 -12.42 -4.75
C PRO A 22 -6.92 -12.83 -3.30
N VAL A 23 -7.88 -12.15 -2.67
CA VAL A 23 -8.35 -12.46 -1.32
C VAL A 23 -9.59 -13.35 -1.45
N LYS A 24 -9.62 -14.45 -0.68
CA LYS A 24 -10.82 -15.30 -0.65
C LYS A 24 -12.00 -14.50 -0.09
N THR A 25 -13.16 -14.58 -0.74
CA THR A 25 -14.40 -13.90 -0.33
C THR A 25 -14.69 -14.05 1.17
N ARG A 26 -14.58 -15.28 1.69
CA ARG A 26 -14.79 -15.56 3.13
C ARG A 26 -13.80 -14.80 4.04
N SER A 27 -12.55 -14.67 3.62
CA SER A 27 -11.52 -13.94 4.37
C SER A 27 -11.77 -12.43 4.31
N ALA A 28 -12.20 -11.91 3.15
CA ALA A 28 -12.56 -10.52 2.96
C ALA A 28 -13.75 -10.12 3.85
N LEU A 29 -14.86 -10.87 3.80
CA LEU A 29 -16.03 -10.63 4.65
C LEU A 29 -15.68 -10.70 6.14
N LYS A 30 -14.88 -11.70 6.54
CA LYS A 30 -14.43 -11.81 7.93
C LYS A 30 -13.65 -10.57 8.38
N ARG A 31 -12.76 -10.04 7.54
CA ARG A 31 -11.99 -8.82 7.85
C ARG A 31 -12.92 -7.63 8.06
N ILE A 32 -13.91 -7.45 7.18
CA ILE A 32 -14.91 -6.38 7.28
C ILE A 32 -15.74 -6.51 8.56
N ASP A 33 -16.15 -7.73 8.93
CA ASP A 33 -16.85 -7.98 10.21
C ASP A 33 -16.01 -7.59 11.42
N ASP A 34 -14.73 -7.94 11.42
CA ASP A 34 -13.79 -7.62 12.49
C ASP A 34 -13.55 -6.09 12.58
N GLU A 35 -13.48 -5.39 11.44
CA GLU A 35 -13.40 -3.92 11.37
C GLU A 35 -14.69 -3.24 11.87
N LYS A 36 -15.87 -3.69 11.43
CA LYS A 36 -17.18 -3.19 11.91
C LYS A 36 -17.33 -3.40 13.42
N ARG A 37 -16.86 -4.54 13.96
CA ARG A 37 -16.87 -4.79 15.40
C ARG A 37 -15.97 -3.82 16.16
N THR A 38 -14.80 -3.52 15.61
CA THR A 38 -13.85 -2.55 16.18
C THR A 38 -14.46 -1.15 16.18
N TRP A 39 -15.03 -0.72 15.06
CA TRP A 39 -15.73 0.56 14.94
C TRP A 39 -16.85 0.69 15.97
N ARG A 40 -17.75 -0.31 16.08
CA ARG A 40 -18.83 -0.32 17.10
C ARG A 40 -18.30 -0.31 18.53
N THR A 41 -17.15 -0.91 18.78
CA THR A 41 -16.52 -0.89 20.10
C THR A 41 -16.02 0.52 20.42
N ASN A 42 -15.34 1.17 19.48
CA ASN A 42 -14.89 2.55 19.61
C ASN A 42 -16.07 3.50 19.81
N GLN A 43 -17.18 3.27 19.09
CA GLN A 43 -18.42 4.02 19.27
C GLN A 43 -18.97 3.96 20.69
N ARG A 44 -19.04 2.76 21.28
CA ARG A 44 -19.48 2.61 22.67
C ARG A 44 -18.58 3.34 23.65
N VAL A 45 -17.28 3.42 23.38
CA VAL A 45 -16.32 4.17 24.20
C VAL A 45 -16.55 5.68 24.07
N LYS A 46 -16.75 6.19 22.85
CA LYS A 46 -17.08 7.61 22.59
C LYS A 46 -18.39 8.02 23.25
N ALA A 47 -19.43 7.20 23.12
CA ALA A 47 -20.74 7.43 23.75
C ALA A 47 -20.63 7.54 25.28
N LYS A 48 -19.84 6.67 25.94
CA LYS A 48 -19.57 6.78 27.39
C LYS A 48 -18.87 8.08 27.79
N ARG A 49 -18.16 8.72 26.86
CA ARG A 49 -17.47 10.00 27.05
C ARG A 49 -18.29 11.21 26.56
N ASN A 50 -19.55 11.02 26.17
CA ASN A 50 -20.41 12.04 25.55
C ASN A 50 -19.75 12.72 24.33
N GLN A 51 -18.93 11.97 23.58
CA GLN A 51 -18.35 12.45 22.33
C GLN A 51 -19.28 12.07 21.17
N GLN A 52 -19.52 13.02 20.26
CA GLN A 52 -20.31 12.80 19.07
C GLN A 52 -19.45 12.23 17.93
N ASP A 53 -20.13 11.60 16.98
CA ASP A 53 -19.50 11.09 15.77
C ASP A 53 -19.08 12.22 14.85
N SER A 54 -17.84 12.11 14.37
CA SER A 54 -17.33 13.00 13.35
C SER A 54 -17.83 12.58 11.97
N ALA A 55 -17.79 13.50 11.01
CA ALA A 55 -18.06 13.17 9.62
C ALA A 55 -17.12 12.07 9.08
N ALA A 56 -15.89 12.00 9.60
CA ALA A 56 -14.94 10.96 9.25
C ALA A 56 -15.39 9.58 9.76
N ASP A 57 -15.92 9.49 10.99
CA ASP A 57 -16.40 8.22 11.55
C ASP A 57 -17.58 7.65 10.74
N ASN A 58 -18.47 8.51 10.25
CA ASN A 58 -19.59 8.11 9.42
C ASN A 58 -19.11 7.67 8.03
N ALA A 59 -18.18 8.41 7.42
CA ALA A 59 -17.59 8.04 6.13
C ALA A 59 -16.87 6.69 6.20
N ASP A 60 -16.13 6.42 7.29
CA ASP A 60 -15.49 5.13 7.51
C ASP A 60 -16.51 3.99 7.62
N TRP A 61 -17.64 4.23 8.29
CA TRP A 61 -18.72 3.24 8.40
C TRP A 61 -19.37 2.96 7.04
N ASP A 62 -19.69 4.01 6.28
CA ASP A 62 -20.30 3.88 4.96
C ASP A 62 -19.36 3.13 4.00
N ALA A 63 -18.05 3.41 4.05
CA ALA A 63 -17.05 2.68 3.27
C ALA A 63 -17.03 1.17 3.59
N LEU A 64 -17.22 0.77 4.85
CA LEU A 64 -17.31 -0.64 5.24
C LEU A 64 -18.59 -1.32 4.73
N ILE A 65 -19.69 -0.57 4.64
CA ILE A 65 -20.95 -1.07 4.08
C ILE A 65 -20.81 -1.25 2.57
N ASP A 66 -20.27 -0.26 1.87
CA ASP A 66 -20.08 -0.29 0.41
C ASP A 66 -19.13 -1.43 0.02
N GLN A 67 -18.04 -1.62 0.78
CA GLN A 67 -17.10 -2.72 0.54
C GLN A 67 -17.76 -4.09 0.72
N GLU A 68 -18.61 -4.26 1.75
CA GLU A 68 -19.36 -5.50 1.95
C GLU A 68 -20.33 -5.76 0.80
N GLN A 69 -21.08 -4.74 0.37
CA GLN A 69 -22.03 -4.84 -0.74
C GLN A 69 -21.32 -5.22 -2.04
N SER A 70 -20.16 -4.64 -2.31
CA SER A 70 -19.34 -4.95 -3.49
C SER A 70 -18.95 -6.43 -3.53
N ILE A 71 -18.48 -6.97 -2.40
CA ILE A 71 -18.13 -8.39 -2.29
C ILE A 71 -19.36 -9.30 -2.45
N VAL A 72 -20.51 -8.91 -1.88
CA VAL A 72 -21.77 -9.65 -2.02
C VAL A 72 -22.28 -9.62 -3.46
N ALA A 73 -22.07 -8.52 -4.18
CA ALA A 73 -22.38 -8.39 -5.61
C ALA A 73 -21.47 -9.25 -6.51
N GLY A 74 -20.44 -9.89 -5.94
CA GLY A 74 -19.53 -10.79 -6.63
C GLY A 74 -18.22 -10.12 -7.06
N GLU A 75 -17.94 -8.90 -6.62
CA GLU A 75 -16.65 -8.26 -6.88
C GLU A 75 -15.52 -8.95 -6.12
N GLY A 76 -14.38 -9.11 -6.79
CA GLY A 76 -13.19 -9.70 -6.21
C GLY A 76 -12.36 -8.66 -5.44
N GLU A 77 -11.86 -9.04 -4.26
CA GLU A 77 -10.89 -8.23 -3.52
C GLU A 77 -9.46 -8.69 -3.80
N TYR A 78 -8.55 -7.74 -4.00
CA TYR A 78 -7.12 -7.98 -4.16
C TYR A 78 -6.32 -7.29 -3.07
N ARG A 79 -5.31 -7.99 -2.55
CA ARG A 79 -4.22 -7.40 -1.78
C ARG A 79 -3.12 -6.97 -2.74
N TYR A 80 -2.74 -5.70 -2.65
CA TYR A 80 -1.70 -5.12 -3.49
C TYR A 80 -0.36 -5.15 -2.74
N GLY A 81 0.68 -5.65 -3.41
CA GLY A 81 2.07 -5.53 -2.99
C GLY A 81 2.88 -4.84 -4.08
N ALA A 82 3.65 -3.81 -3.74
CA ALA A 82 4.47 -3.08 -4.69
C ALA A 82 5.95 -3.21 -4.34
N TYR A 83 6.76 -3.54 -5.34
CA TYR A 83 8.21 -3.64 -5.21
C TYR A 83 8.87 -2.64 -6.14
N LEU A 84 9.77 -1.84 -5.57
CA LEU A 84 10.49 -0.82 -6.31
C LEU A 84 11.98 -1.08 -6.19
N THR A 85 12.61 -1.38 -7.32
CA THR A 85 14.04 -1.64 -7.38
C THR A 85 14.72 -0.52 -8.14
N VAL A 86 15.69 0.10 -7.49
CA VAL A 86 16.50 1.19 -8.03
C VAL A 86 17.92 0.69 -8.19
N SER A 87 18.52 0.92 -9.34
CA SER A 87 19.91 0.59 -9.62
C SER A 87 20.67 1.80 -10.13
N ALA A 88 21.97 1.83 -9.87
CA ALA A 88 22.88 2.87 -10.33
C ALA A 88 24.30 2.30 -10.47
N THR A 89 25.15 2.98 -11.23
CA THR A 89 26.53 2.53 -11.48
C THR A 89 27.53 2.94 -10.38
N SER A 90 27.10 3.75 -9.40
CA SER A 90 27.89 4.13 -8.22
C SER A 90 26.98 4.39 -7.03
N GLU A 91 27.53 4.29 -5.82
CA GLU A 91 26.80 4.51 -4.57
C GLU A 91 26.27 5.95 -4.45
N GLU A 92 27.06 6.95 -4.85
CA GLU A 92 26.63 8.35 -4.86
C GLU A 92 25.43 8.59 -5.78
N ARG A 93 25.44 7.98 -6.97
CA ARG A 93 24.29 8.03 -7.87
C ARG A 93 23.10 7.29 -7.29
N LEU A 94 23.31 6.13 -6.65
CA LEU A 94 22.24 5.38 -6.01
C LEU A 94 21.54 6.22 -4.93
N ASN A 95 22.30 6.87 -4.06
CA ASN A 95 21.76 7.74 -3.01
C ASN A 95 20.94 8.89 -3.60
N SER A 96 21.44 9.51 -4.67
CA SER A 96 20.71 10.56 -5.39
C SER A 96 19.42 10.04 -6.03
N SER A 97 19.46 8.84 -6.62
CA SER A 97 18.28 8.16 -7.18
C SER A 97 17.23 7.86 -6.12
N LEU A 98 17.66 7.35 -4.96
CA LEU A 98 16.78 7.04 -3.83
C LEU A 98 16.10 8.29 -3.29
N ALA A 99 16.82 9.42 -3.17
CA ALA A 99 16.23 10.69 -2.76
C ALA A 99 15.17 11.17 -3.77
N GLY A 100 15.48 11.12 -5.06
CA GLY A 100 14.54 11.46 -6.13
C GLY A 100 13.27 10.59 -6.11
N MET A 101 13.45 9.29 -5.86
CA MET A 101 12.38 8.32 -5.80
C MET A 101 11.48 8.51 -4.57
N ARG A 102 12.08 8.73 -3.38
CA ARG A 102 11.35 9.07 -2.16
C ARG A 102 10.47 10.29 -2.35
N ASN A 103 11.02 11.36 -2.94
CA ASN A 103 10.24 12.57 -3.24
C ASN A 103 9.06 12.29 -4.18
N ALA A 104 9.24 11.42 -5.18
CA ALA A 104 8.16 11.03 -6.09
C ALA A 104 7.06 10.23 -5.37
N LEU A 105 7.45 9.27 -4.53
CA LEU A 105 6.50 8.47 -3.76
C LEU A 105 5.73 9.30 -2.74
N THR A 106 6.40 10.20 -2.02
CA THR A 106 5.74 11.10 -1.07
C THR A 106 4.71 11.99 -1.76
N ARG A 107 5.01 12.51 -2.97
CA ARG A 107 4.01 13.27 -3.76
C ARG A 107 2.82 12.43 -4.19
N ALA A 108 3.01 11.13 -4.36
CA ALA A 108 1.94 10.18 -4.67
C ALA A 108 1.22 9.66 -3.40
N GLY A 109 1.53 10.20 -2.21
CA GLY A 109 0.94 9.74 -0.95
C GLY A 109 1.40 8.35 -0.51
N MET A 110 2.52 7.86 -1.06
CA MET A 110 3.09 6.55 -0.74
C MET A 110 4.33 6.69 0.15
N GLU A 111 4.47 5.77 1.10
CA GLU A 111 5.65 5.68 1.97
C GLU A 111 6.47 4.43 1.65
N PRO A 112 7.69 4.57 1.05
CA PRO A 112 8.55 3.42 0.79
C PRO A 112 9.21 2.89 2.06
N GLN A 113 9.29 1.57 2.16
CA GLN A 113 10.10 0.88 3.17
C GLN A 113 11.29 0.18 2.50
N ILE A 114 12.47 0.28 3.11
CA ILE A 114 13.66 -0.42 2.62
C ILE A 114 13.64 -1.85 3.16
N LEU A 115 13.77 -2.82 2.25
CA LEU A 115 13.83 -4.24 2.57
C LEU A 115 15.27 -4.66 2.90
N TYR A 116 15.74 -4.33 4.10
CA TYR A 116 17.08 -4.70 4.55
C TYR A 116 17.28 -6.21 4.54
N CYS A 117 18.46 -6.67 4.12
CA CYS A 117 18.84 -8.09 4.01
C CYS A 117 17.99 -8.94 3.04
N GLN A 118 16.95 -8.38 2.41
CA GLN A 118 16.06 -9.08 1.46
C GLN A 118 16.17 -8.52 0.03
N GLN A 119 17.21 -7.74 -0.25
CA GLN A 119 17.38 -7.00 -1.50
C GLN A 119 17.52 -7.92 -2.72
N ALA A 120 18.21 -9.06 -2.56
CA ALA A 120 18.37 -10.04 -3.63
C ALA A 120 17.04 -10.72 -3.98
N GLU A 121 16.26 -11.12 -2.97
CA GLU A 121 14.94 -11.74 -3.16
C GLU A 121 13.95 -10.75 -3.77
N ALA A 122 13.92 -9.51 -3.25
CA ALA A 122 13.09 -8.43 -3.79
C ALA A 122 13.45 -8.08 -5.24
N LEU A 123 14.74 -8.13 -5.60
CA LEU A 123 15.19 -7.99 -6.98
C LEU A 123 14.66 -9.13 -7.86
N MET A 124 14.71 -10.37 -7.40
CA MET A 124 14.18 -11.51 -8.17
C MET A 124 12.68 -11.40 -8.41
N VAL A 125 11.92 -11.01 -7.38
CA VAL A 125 10.47 -10.79 -7.47
C VAL A 125 10.12 -9.61 -8.37
N SER A 126 10.92 -8.54 -8.35
CA SER A 126 10.66 -7.35 -9.18
C SER A 126 11.08 -7.55 -10.64
N ALA A 127 12.23 -8.19 -10.88
CA ALA A 127 12.79 -8.36 -12.22
C ALA A 127 12.08 -9.44 -13.04
N LEU A 128 11.46 -10.44 -12.39
CA LEU A 128 10.78 -11.53 -13.08
C LEU A 128 9.26 -11.42 -12.86
N PRO A 129 8.43 -11.50 -13.92
CA PRO A 129 6.97 -11.39 -13.81
C PRO A 129 6.34 -12.71 -13.34
N LEU A 130 6.80 -13.24 -12.20
CA LEU A 130 6.35 -14.53 -11.66
C LEU A 130 4.97 -14.44 -11.01
N GLY A 131 4.45 -13.23 -10.81
CA GLY A 131 3.17 -13.00 -10.12
C GLY A 131 3.17 -13.38 -8.64
N GLN A 132 4.35 -13.65 -8.07
CA GLN A 132 4.52 -14.01 -6.67
C GLN A 132 5.07 -12.79 -5.92
N GLY A 133 4.44 -12.43 -4.80
CA GLY A 133 5.02 -11.47 -3.87
C GLY A 133 6.09 -12.12 -3.00
N MET A 134 6.85 -11.30 -2.28
CA MET A 134 7.69 -11.78 -1.18
C MET A 134 6.81 -12.41 -0.09
N LYS A 135 7.33 -13.46 0.55
CA LYS A 135 6.65 -14.20 1.62
C LYS A 135 6.89 -13.61 3.00
#